data_AF-A0A847DM00-F1
#
_entry.id   AF-A0A847DM00-F1
#
_cell.length_a   1.000
_cell.length_b   1.000
_cell.length_c   1.000
_cell.angle_alpha   90.00
_cell.angle_beta   90.00
_cell.angle_gamma   90.00
#
_symmetry.space_group_name_H-M   'P 1'
#
loop_
_entity.id
_entity.type
_entity.pdbx_description
1 polymer ?
#
loop_
_entity_poly.entity_id
_entity_poly.type
_entity_poly.pdbx_seq_one_letter_code
_entity_poly.pdbx_strand_id
1 'polypeptide(L)'
;MRTRRNYLKSLTGIASIVCAMALMPHTASALRIIDMSTTESPNAAIAKKAMGLTQNPMTKLSEITTQSATKNTLIPPPREKLQGYHTQVGAGTLFVPDYYTPEPDAQITLVLFFHGAAWCAEQGFVHSRRNAVLVSVNAANYGYPQLLADPKTLDEIVNGTNGVMKRLGKSTGEVRRIVLASFSGGWTGVDAVLRDARYAPMVTAVLLADSLYPRRAGKSEIDPEMLAPIADFAQQAAAPEVAGQEPRTMVFSFLYPPEEKYRTNMTYRAARELATRTQANWTPSKETNIRGKKIAERADKNRLHIIAVEGMTTQDHFEHFYGWEELLNQSSIPQAPTSVSKTND
;
A
#
# COMPACT_ATOMS: atom_id res chain seq x y z
N MET A 1 -38.14 64.05 23.81
CA MET A 1 -37.42 65.34 23.88
C MET A 1 -35.93 65.04 23.69
N ARG A 2 -35.35 65.36 22.51
CA ARG A 2 -34.39 66.48 22.28
C ARG A 2 -33.06 66.29 23.05
N THR A 3 -31.84 66.30 22.49
CA THR A 3 -31.30 66.58 21.14
C THR A 3 -29.77 66.36 21.14
N ARG A 4 -29.20 65.82 20.03
CA ARG A 4 -27.94 66.16 19.27
C ARG A 4 -26.67 66.65 20.01
N ARG A 5 -25.42 66.26 19.67
CA ARG A 5 -24.60 66.52 18.43
C ARG A 5 -23.26 65.73 18.55
N ASN A 6 -22.86 64.89 17.59
CA ASN A 6 -21.93 65.11 16.44
C ASN A 6 -20.48 65.52 16.74
N TYR A 7 -19.52 64.70 16.29
CA TYR A 7 -18.37 65.14 15.46
C TYR A 7 -17.96 64.08 14.42
N LEU A 8 -17.83 64.54 13.18
CA LEU A 8 -17.39 63.85 11.96
C LEU A 8 -15.85 63.90 11.80
N LYS A 9 -15.30 62.94 11.02
CA LYS A 9 -14.36 63.06 9.85
C LYS A 9 -13.74 61.66 9.59
N SER A 10 -14.08 60.88 8.55
CA SER A 10 -13.95 60.99 7.07
C SER A 10 -12.53 60.77 6.50
N LEU A 11 -12.36 59.73 5.69
CA LEU A 11 -11.64 59.60 4.38
C LEU A 11 -11.48 58.08 4.07
N THR A 12 -12.20 57.39 3.17
CA THR A 12 -12.17 57.37 1.67
C THR A 12 -10.75 57.38 1.09
N GLY A 13 -10.28 56.47 0.21
CA GLY A 13 -10.85 55.33 -0.52
C GLY A 13 -9.85 54.83 -1.60
N ILE A 14 -10.35 54.01 -2.55
CA ILE A 14 -9.79 53.69 -3.91
C ILE A 14 -8.71 52.55 -3.91
N ALA A 15 -8.69 51.51 -4.77
CA ALA A 15 -9.44 51.15 -5.98
C ALA A 15 -9.37 49.63 -6.26
N SER A 16 -10.44 49.14 -6.88
CA SER A 16 -10.53 47.89 -7.64
C SER A 16 -9.76 47.94 -8.96
N ILE A 17 -9.23 46.80 -9.44
CA ILE A 17 -8.95 46.57 -10.86
C ILE A 17 -9.55 45.23 -11.25
N VAL A 18 -10.49 45.30 -12.20
CA VAL A 18 -11.04 44.21 -13.01
C VAL A 18 -10.89 44.65 -14.47
N CYS A 19 -10.31 43.78 -15.32
CA CYS A 19 -10.47 43.77 -16.79
C CYS A 19 -9.95 42.40 -17.27
N ALA A 20 -10.79 41.42 -17.63
CA ALA A 20 -11.59 41.24 -18.85
C ALA A 20 -10.83 40.55 -20.02
N MET A 21 -11.22 39.28 -20.22
CA MET A 21 -11.23 38.35 -21.37
C MET A 21 -10.44 38.60 -22.67
N ALA A 22 -9.83 37.53 -23.20
CA ALA A 22 -9.85 37.15 -24.61
C ALA A 22 -9.55 35.62 -24.82
N LEU A 23 -9.99 35.10 -25.96
CA LEU A 23 -10.22 33.69 -26.34
C LEU A 23 -8.97 32.87 -26.77
N MET A 24 -9.11 31.53 -26.66
CA MET A 24 -8.50 30.32 -27.30
C MET A 24 -7.43 30.46 -28.43
N PRO A 25 -6.54 29.46 -28.73
CA PRO A 25 -6.79 28.00 -28.71
C PRO A 25 -5.61 27.06 -28.27
N HIS A 26 -5.92 25.75 -28.27
CA HIS A 26 -5.05 24.59 -28.06
C HIS A 26 -3.68 24.65 -28.74
N THR A 27 -2.61 24.36 -27.99
CA THR A 27 -1.40 23.71 -28.51
C THR A 27 -0.86 22.68 -27.52
N ALA A 28 -0.48 21.52 -28.06
CA ALA A 28 0.13 20.41 -27.34
C ALA A 28 1.49 20.81 -26.76
N SER A 29 1.73 20.54 -25.47
CA SER A 29 3.06 20.67 -24.87
C SER A 29 3.70 19.30 -24.71
N ALA A 30 4.74 19.10 -25.51
CA ALA A 30 5.64 17.97 -25.45
C ALA A 30 6.40 17.93 -24.10
N LEU A 31 6.49 16.72 -23.54
CA LEU A 31 7.27 16.38 -22.37
C LEU A 31 8.77 16.62 -22.67
N ARG A 32 9.37 17.68 -22.10
CA ARG A 32 10.84 17.83 -22.04
C ARG A 32 11.34 17.18 -20.76
N ILE A 33 12.14 16.11 -20.93
CA ILE A 33 12.97 15.53 -19.88
C ILE A 33 14.05 16.57 -19.56
N ILE A 34 14.04 17.11 -18.33
CA ILE A 34 15.16 17.89 -17.81
C ILE A 34 16.02 16.94 -16.98
N ASP A 35 17.23 16.73 -17.46
CA ASP A 35 18.35 16.11 -16.75
C ASP A 35 18.78 17.05 -15.62
N MET A 36 18.68 16.58 -14.37
CA MET A 36 19.12 17.31 -13.17
C MET A 36 20.31 16.58 -12.55
N SER A 37 21.50 16.86 -13.07
CA SER A 37 22.76 16.57 -12.38
C SER A 37 23.15 17.71 -11.45
N THR A 38 23.23 17.36 -10.16
CA THR A 38 24.12 17.88 -9.11
C THR A 38 24.32 19.39 -8.96
N THR A 39 23.64 19.98 -7.96
CA THR A 39 24.26 20.93 -7.01
C THR A 39 23.66 20.72 -5.62
N GLU A 40 24.42 20.08 -4.71
CA GLU A 40 24.03 19.96 -3.29
C GLU A 40 24.35 21.26 -2.54
N SER A 41 23.39 21.73 -1.73
CA SER A 41 23.53 22.86 -0.82
C SER A 41 24.44 22.53 0.38
N PRO A 42 25.29 23.47 0.86
CA PRO A 42 26.19 23.26 1.99
C PRO A 42 25.51 22.80 3.30
N ASN A 43 24.20 23.02 3.44
CA ASN A 43 23.47 22.68 4.66
C ASN A 43 23.05 21.19 4.76
N ALA A 44 23.14 20.42 3.66
CA ALA A 44 22.85 18.98 3.67
C ALA A 44 24.01 18.12 4.23
N ALA A 45 25.24 18.63 4.17
CA ALA A 45 26.44 17.92 4.61
C ALA A 45 26.58 17.85 6.14
N ILE A 46 26.03 18.83 6.86
CA ILE A 46 26.14 18.92 8.33
C ILE A 46 25.18 17.92 9.00
N ALA A 47 24.01 17.66 8.41
CA ALA A 47 23.06 16.66 8.92
C ALA A 47 23.55 15.20 8.78
N LYS A 48 24.35 14.88 7.75
CA LYS A 48 24.92 13.53 7.57
C LYS A 48 25.96 13.17 8.64
N LYS A 49 26.69 14.15 9.18
CA LYS A 49 27.77 13.92 10.15
C LYS A 49 27.27 13.67 11.58
N ALA A 50 26.05 14.10 11.91
CA ALA A 50 25.45 13.89 13.23
C ALA A 50 24.73 12.53 13.38
N MET A 51 24.49 11.78 12.29
CA MET A 51 23.68 10.56 12.30
C MET A 51 24.44 9.26 12.03
N GLY A 52 25.78 9.25 11.98
CA GLY A 52 26.56 8.02 11.84
C GLY A 52 26.26 7.18 10.58
N LEU A 53 25.68 7.78 9.54
CA LEU A 53 25.34 7.12 8.29
C LEU A 53 26.60 6.98 7.41
N THR A 54 27.52 6.10 7.79
CA THR A 54 28.63 5.71 6.93
C THR A 54 28.23 4.53 6.05
N GLN A 55 28.16 4.81 4.74
CA GLN A 55 28.00 3.89 3.60
C GLN A 55 26.57 3.40 3.30
N ASN A 56 26.04 3.93 2.20
CA ASN A 56 24.80 3.49 1.57
C ASN A 56 25.04 2.11 0.89
N PRO A 57 24.35 1.02 1.27
CA PRO A 57 24.60 -0.32 0.73
C PRO A 57 24.25 -0.46 -0.77
N MET A 58 23.67 0.57 -1.40
CA MET A 58 23.38 0.61 -2.84
C MET A 58 24.62 0.63 -3.74
N THR A 59 25.79 1.09 -3.24
CA THR A 59 27.00 1.21 -4.08
C THR A 59 27.66 -0.14 -4.37
N LYS A 60 27.32 -1.21 -3.64
CA LYS A 60 27.92 -2.55 -3.84
C LYS A 60 27.09 -3.49 -4.73
N LEU A 61 25.88 -3.08 -5.11
CA LEU A 61 25.03 -3.79 -6.07
C LEU A 61 25.30 -3.39 -7.52
N SER A 62 26.00 -2.27 -7.76
CA SER A 62 26.38 -1.81 -9.09
C SER A 62 27.61 -2.54 -9.67
N GLU A 63 28.40 -3.24 -8.86
CA GLU A 63 29.67 -3.85 -9.31
C GLU A 63 29.56 -5.34 -9.68
N ILE A 64 28.41 -5.99 -9.48
CA ILE A 64 28.20 -7.41 -9.83
C ILE A 64 27.40 -7.58 -11.15
N THR A 65 26.89 -6.50 -11.74
CA THR A 65 26.05 -6.58 -12.94
C THR A 65 26.70 -5.90 -14.14
N THR A 66 27.86 -6.40 -14.55
CA THR A 66 28.50 -6.04 -15.82
C THR A 66 28.44 -7.20 -16.82
N GLN A 67 27.28 -7.86 -16.93
CA GLN A 67 26.93 -8.66 -18.10
C GLN A 67 25.50 -8.35 -18.54
N SER A 68 25.42 -7.81 -19.77
CA SER A 68 24.23 -7.55 -20.58
C SER A 68 23.26 -6.46 -20.10
N ALA A 69 23.64 -5.20 -20.36
CA ALA A 69 22.70 -4.08 -20.45
C ALA A 69 21.83 -4.19 -21.72
N THR A 70 20.95 -5.19 -21.79
CA THR A 70 19.68 -5.00 -22.50
C THR A 70 18.79 -4.21 -21.56
N LYS A 71 18.21 -3.09 -22.01
CA LYS A 71 17.22 -2.32 -21.25
C LYS A 71 16.16 -3.28 -20.71
N ASN A 72 16.21 -3.61 -19.41
CA ASN A 72 15.16 -4.35 -18.71
C ASN A 72 13.93 -3.44 -18.62
N THR A 73 13.21 -3.31 -19.73
CA THR A 73 11.92 -2.61 -19.76
C THR A 73 10.95 -3.46 -18.96
N LEU A 74 10.46 -2.92 -17.83
CA LEU A 74 9.36 -3.53 -17.11
C LEU A 74 8.14 -3.64 -18.03
N ILE A 75 7.51 -4.80 -18.03
CA ILE A 75 6.31 -5.08 -18.82
C ILE A 75 5.12 -5.11 -17.86
N PRO A 76 4.41 -3.99 -17.67
CA PRO A 76 3.20 -3.98 -16.86
C PRO A 76 2.07 -4.71 -17.59
N PRO A 77 1.05 -5.21 -16.86
CA PRO A 77 -0.18 -5.66 -17.49
C PRO A 77 -0.84 -4.50 -18.26
N PRO A 78 -1.63 -4.78 -19.30
CA PRO A 78 -2.43 -3.76 -19.96
C PRO A 78 -3.29 -3.02 -18.94
N ARG A 79 -3.23 -1.69 -18.94
CA ARG A 79 -4.04 -0.87 -18.06
C ARG A 79 -5.49 -0.91 -18.52
N GLU A 80 -6.38 -1.36 -17.64
CA GLU A 80 -7.80 -1.43 -17.90
C GLU A 80 -8.51 -0.12 -17.52
N LYS A 81 -9.66 0.14 -18.16
CA LYS A 81 -10.58 1.20 -17.74
C LYS A 81 -11.52 0.63 -16.68
N LEU A 82 -11.21 0.91 -15.42
CA LEU A 82 -11.98 0.42 -14.28
C LEU A 82 -13.22 1.29 -14.05
N GLN A 83 -14.32 0.65 -13.67
CA GLN A 83 -15.55 1.34 -13.26
C GLN A 83 -15.55 1.53 -11.74
N GLY A 84 -15.92 2.73 -11.31
CA GLY A 84 -16.01 3.07 -9.89
C GLY A 84 -15.87 4.56 -9.65
N TYR A 85 -15.86 4.93 -8.38
CA TYR A 85 -15.73 6.30 -7.93
C TYR A 85 -14.37 6.52 -7.27
N HIS A 86 -13.66 7.57 -7.70
CA HIS A 86 -12.36 7.96 -7.17
C HIS A 86 -12.45 9.32 -6.48
N THR A 87 -11.84 9.44 -5.30
CA THR A 87 -11.68 10.75 -4.63
C THR A 87 -10.50 10.73 -3.66
N GLN A 88 -9.99 11.90 -3.30
CA GLN A 88 -8.94 12.01 -2.28
C GLN A 88 -9.53 11.87 -0.87
N VAL A 89 -8.87 11.11 0.01
CA VAL A 89 -9.16 11.00 1.44
C VAL A 89 -7.85 11.06 2.24
N GLY A 90 -7.63 12.15 2.99
CA GLY A 90 -6.37 12.39 3.67
C GLY A 90 -5.16 12.28 2.72
N ALA A 91 -4.19 11.45 3.09
CA ALA A 91 -2.98 11.19 2.30
C ALA A 91 -3.14 10.14 1.17
N GLY A 92 -4.33 9.59 0.96
CA GLY A 92 -4.58 8.53 -0.02
C GLY A 92 -5.69 8.83 -1.01
N THR A 93 -5.76 8.03 -2.06
CA THR A 93 -6.87 8.09 -3.03
C THR A 93 -7.79 6.89 -2.79
N LEU A 94 -9.05 7.19 -2.44
CA LEU A 94 -10.13 6.24 -2.29
C LEU A 94 -10.67 5.84 -3.66
N PHE A 95 -10.83 4.54 -3.85
CA PHE A 95 -11.54 3.90 -4.95
C PHE A 95 -12.70 3.07 -4.37
N VAL A 96 -13.91 3.40 -4.81
CA VAL A 96 -15.15 2.64 -4.51
C VAL A 96 -15.57 1.93 -5.79
N PRO A 97 -15.47 0.59 -5.87
CA PRO A 97 -15.86 -0.12 -7.08
C PRO A 97 -17.37 -0.02 -7.30
N ASP A 98 -17.80 -0.05 -8.56
CA ASP A 98 -19.23 0.03 -8.93
C ASP A 98 -20.06 -1.13 -8.35
N TYR A 99 -19.43 -2.29 -8.20
CA TYR A 99 -19.99 -3.51 -7.61
C TYR A 99 -20.04 -3.51 -6.08
N TYR A 100 -19.49 -2.49 -5.41
CA TYR A 100 -19.57 -2.40 -3.96
C TYR A 100 -21.04 -2.41 -3.52
N THR A 101 -21.35 -3.33 -2.61
CA THR A 101 -22.67 -3.48 -2.01
C THR A 101 -22.54 -3.33 -0.49
N PRO A 102 -23.31 -2.43 0.16
CA PRO A 102 -23.29 -2.33 1.61
C PRO A 102 -23.58 -3.68 2.27
N GLU A 103 -22.79 -4.02 3.29
CA GLU A 103 -23.06 -5.17 4.16
C GLU A 103 -24.36 -4.94 4.97
N PRO A 104 -25.07 -6.00 5.41
CA PRO A 104 -26.33 -5.87 6.17
C PRO A 104 -26.21 -5.03 7.45
N ASP A 105 -25.05 -5.00 8.07
CA ASP A 105 -24.73 -4.23 9.27
C ASP A 105 -24.11 -2.84 8.96
N ALA A 106 -24.08 -2.46 7.68
CA ALA A 106 -23.48 -1.25 7.14
C ALA A 106 -21.98 -1.09 7.45
N GLN A 107 -21.28 -2.15 7.89
CA GLN A 107 -19.85 -2.04 8.16
C GLN A 107 -19.04 -1.88 6.87
N ILE A 108 -18.03 -1.02 6.91
CA ILE A 108 -17.12 -0.81 5.78
C ILE A 108 -15.84 -1.63 6.03
N THR A 109 -15.48 -2.45 5.04
CA THR A 109 -14.15 -3.06 4.95
C THR A 109 -13.26 -2.16 4.09
N LEU A 110 -12.18 -1.64 4.68
CA LEU A 110 -11.23 -0.76 4.03
C LEU A 110 -9.93 -1.52 3.73
N VAL A 111 -9.53 -1.58 2.46
CA VAL A 111 -8.21 -2.05 2.05
C VAL A 111 -7.28 -0.83 1.94
N LEU A 112 -6.23 -0.79 2.76
CA LEU A 112 -5.14 0.18 2.62
C LEU A 112 -4.01 -0.47 1.81
N PHE A 113 -3.75 0.05 0.62
CA PHE A 113 -2.66 -0.44 -0.24
C PHE A 113 -1.50 0.54 -0.23
N PHE A 114 -0.34 0.08 0.22
CA PHE A 114 0.87 0.88 0.33
C PHE A 114 1.84 0.58 -0.80
N HIS A 115 2.27 1.65 -1.46
CA HIS A 115 3.32 1.69 -2.47
C HIS A 115 3.03 0.95 -3.78
N GLY A 116 3.09 1.69 -4.88
CA GLY A 116 2.95 1.15 -6.23
C GLY A 116 2.10 2.07 -7.10
N ALA A 117 1.98 1.74 -8.39
CA ALA A 117 1.12 2.50 -9.27
C ALA A 117 -0.36 2.26 -8.91
N ALA A 118 -1.08 3.29 -8.46
CA ALA A 118 -2.46 3.17 -7.96
C ALA A 118 -3.39 2.43 -8.94
N TRP A 119 -3.27 2.69 -10.25
CA TRP A 119 -4.07 2.01 -11.28
C TRP A 119 -3.91 0.48 -11.27
N CYS A 120 -2.72 -0.02 -10.94
CA CYS A 120 -2.45 -1.46 -10.92
C CYS A 120 -2.92 -2.10 -9.62
N ALA A 121 -2.82 -1.37 -8.50
CA ALA A 121 -3.46 -1.78 -7.26
C ALA A 121 -4.98 -1.91 -7.48
N GLU A 122 -5.62 -0.87 -8.00
CA GLU A 122 -7.05 -0.88 -8.31
C GLU A 122 -7.45 -2.02 -9.26
N GLN A 123 -6.65 -2.31 -10.29
CA GLN A 123 -6.95 -3.38 -11.24
C GLN A 123 -7.00 -4.76 -10.55
N GLY A 124 -5.97 -5.12 -9.79
CA GLY A 124 -5.98 -6.37 -9.01
C GLY A 124 -7.07 -6.39 -7.94
N PHE A 125 -7.41 -5.24 -7.36
CA PHE A 125 -8.55 -5.13 -6.45
C PHE A 125 -9.88 -5.42 -7.15
N VAL A 126 -10.11 -4.85 -8.34
CA VAL A 126 -11.30 -5.11 -9.16
C VAL A 126 -11.36 -6.58 -9.59
N HIS A 127 -10.26 -7.16 -10.03
CA HIS A 127 -10.17 -8.56 -10.47
C HIS A 127 -10.48 -9.54 -9.32
N SER A 128 -10.10 -9.21 -8.09
CA SER A 128 -10.45 -10.01 -6.90
C SER A 128 -11.94 -10.05 -6.55
N ARG A 129 -12.72 -9.07 -7.05
CA ARG A 129 -14.15 -8.85 -6.76
C ARG A 129 -14.51 -8.83 -5.27
N ARG A 130 -13.59 -8.43 -4.39
CA ARG A 130 -13.86 -8.34 -2.95
C ARG A 130 -14.78 -7.17 -2.61
N ASN A 131 -15.77 -7.41 -1.75
CA ASN A 131 -16.77 -6.42 -1.31
C ASN A 131 -16.17 -5.45 -0.27
N ALA A 132 -15.28 -4.58 -0.74
CA ALA A 132 -14.58 -3.61 0.07
C ALA A 132 -14.39 -2.30 -0.72
N VAL A 133 -13.78 -1.32 -0.07
CA VAL A 133 -13.23 -0.14 -0.73
C VAL A 133 -11.72 -0.11 -0.59
N LEU A 134 -11.03 0.52 -1.52
CA LEU A 134 -9.57 0.58 -1.57
C LEU A 134 -9.10 2.00 -1.36
N VAL A 135 -8.11 2.23 -0.50
CA VAL A 135 -7.35 3.47 -0.47
C VAL A 135 -5.90 3.16 -0.82
N SER A 136 -5.43 3.73 -1.92
CA SER A 136 -4.02 3.68 -2.30
C SER A 136 -3.26 4.83 -1.62
N VAL A 137 -2.23 4.49 -0.84
CA VAL A 137 -1.36 5.45 -0.16
C VAL A 137 0.04 5.33 -0.74
N ASN A 138 0.55 6.43 -1.29
CA ASN A 138 1.89 6.49 -1.88
C ASN A 138 2.72 7.58 -1.20
N ALA A 139 3.59 7.19 -0.27
CA ALA A 139 4.53 8.12 0.35
C ALA A 139 5.75 8.35 -0.56
N ALA A 140 6.19 9.60 -0.65
CA ALA A 140 7.44 9.93 -1.32
C ALA A 140 8.61 9.21 -0.63
N ASN A 141 9.52 8.62 -1.41
CA ASN A 141 10.74 7.96 -0.92
C ASN A 141 10.50 6.90 0.19
N TYR A 142 9.37 6.19 0.16
CA TYR A 142 9.00 5.21 1.18
C TYR A 142 8.88 5.80 2.60
N GLY A 143 8.64 7.11 2.72
CA GLY A 143 8.52 7.84 3.99
C GLY A 143 7.21 7.56 4.75
N TYR A 144 6.71 6.33 4.73
CA TYR A 144 5.47 5.96 5.43
C TYR A 144 5.56 6.15 6.94
N PRO A 145 6.67 5.79 7.63
CA PRO A 145 6.76 6.05 9.07
C PRO A 145 6.64 7.54 9.41
N GLN A 146 7.17 8.43 8.57
CA GLN A 146 7.04 9.88 8.77
C GLN A 146 5.64 10.37 8.44
N LEU A 147 5.05 9.89 7.34
CA LEU A 147 3.69 10.22 6.94
C LEU A 147 2.65 9.79 7.99
N LEU A 148 2.81 8.60 8.56
CA LEU A 148 1.89 7.99 9.50
C LEU A 148 2.26 8.24 10.97
N ALA A 149 3.37 8.94 11.24
CA ALA A 149 3.73 9.38 12.59
C ALA A 149 2.75 10.44 13.12
N ASP A 150 2.11 11.22 12.24
CA ASP A 150 0.98 12.06 12.65
C ASP A 150 -0.27 11.18 12.81
N PRO A 151 -0.78 10.95 14.04
CA PRO A 151 -1.95 10.12 14.27
C PRO A 151 -3.19 10.60 13.51
N LYS A 152 -3.26 11.87 13.10
CA LYS A 152 -4.37 12.41 12.30
C LYS A 152 -4.40 11.85 10.89
N THR A 153 -3.28 11.41 10.32
CA THR A 153 -3.24 10.96 8.93
C THR A 153 -4.10 9.72 8.70
N LEU A 154 -4.04 8.75 9.62
CA LEU A 154 -4.94 7.58 9.56
C LEU A 154 -6.40 7.97 9.86
N ASP A 155 -6.62 8.91 10.80
CA ASP A 155 -7.96 9.42 11.11
C ASP A 155 -8.60 10.08 9.88
N GLU A 156 -7.84 10.86 9.11
CA GLU A 156 -8.32 11.52 7.89
C GLU A 156 -8.66 10.51 6.79
N ILE A 157 -7.88 9.44 6.64
CA ILE A 157 -8.18 8.37 5.67
C ILE A 157 -9.46 7.62 6.07
N VAL A 158 -9.57 7.24 7.34
CA VAL A 158 -10.71 6.45 7.84
C VAL A 158 -11.99 7.30 7.86
N ASN A 159 -11.96 8.48 8.48
CA ASN A 159 -13.12 9.37 8.54
C ASN A 159 -13.49 9.92 7.16
N GLY A 160 -12.49 10.19 6.31
CA GLY A 160 -12.69 10.58 4.92
C GLY A 160 -13.43 9.50 4.14
N THR A 161 -13.02 8.24 4.31
CA THR A 161 -13.73 7.08 3.74
C THR A 161 -15.18 7.02 4.22
N ASN A 162 -15.43 7.10 5.53
CA ASN A 162 -16.79 7.07 6.09
C ASN A 162 -17.67 8.20 5.51
N GLY A 163 -17.13 9.42 5.45
CA GLY A 163 -17.82 10.58 4.89
C GLY A 163 -18.14 10.45 3.40
N VAL A 164 -17.25 9.86 2.61
CA VAL A 164 -17.50 9.58 1.18
C VAL A 164 -18.57 8.50 1.02
N MET A 165 -18.46 7.38 1.74
CA MET A 165 -19.43 6.28 1.65
C MET A 165 -20.84 6.72 2.02
N LYS A 166 -20.96 7.58 3.04
CA LYS A 166 -22.24 8.22 3.41
C LYS A 166 -22.77 9.15 2.32
N ARG A 167 -21.93 9.99 1.73
CA ARG A 167 -22.32 10.91 0.65
C ARG A 167 -22.78 10.19 -0.61
N LEU A 168 -22.16 9.06 -0.92
CA LEU A 168 -22.55 8.21 -2.06
C LEU A 168 -23.81 7.38 -1.78
N GLY A 169 -24.36 7.41 -0.55
CA GLY A 169 -25.46 6.55 -0.13
C GLY A 169 -25.09 5.06 -0.14
N LYS A 170 -23.79 4.74 -0.08
CA LYS A 170 -23.26 3.37 -0.15
C LYS A 170 -23.10 2.72 1.23
N SER A 171 -23.06 3.50 2.31
CA SER A 171 -23.17 3.00 3.68
C SER A 171 -23.51 4.14 4.64
N THR A 172 -24.21 3.85 5.73
CA THR A 172 -24.38 4.76 6.88
C THR A 172 -23.51 4.38 8.07
N GLY A 173 -22.81 3.24 8.00
CA GLY A 173 -21.91 2.76 9.03
C GLY A 173 -20.48 3.30 8.87
N GLU A 174 -19.59 2.77 9.70
CA GLU A 174 -18.20 3.18 9.79
C GLU A 174 -17.28 2.04 9.31
N VAL A 175 -16.04 2.38 8.95
CA VAL A 175 -14.96 1.41 8.80
C VAL A 175 -14.79 0.63 10.11
N ARG A 176 -14.90 -0.69 10.02
CA ARG A 176 -14.72 -1.62 11.15
C ARG A 176 -13.61 -2.64 10.91
N ARG A 177 -13.31 -2.92 9.65
CA ARG A 177 -12.25 -3.83 9.25
C ARG A 177 -11.26 -3.11 8.36
N ILE A 178 -9.98 -3.29 8.65
CA ILE A 178 -8.88 -2.81 7.84
C ILE A 178 -8.11 -4.01 7.30
N VAL A 179 -7.86 -4.02 6.00
CA VAL A 179 -6.92 -4.95 5.37
C VAL A 179 -5.73 -4.15 4.90
N LEU A 180 -4.54 -4.53 5.36
CA LEU A 180 -3.29 -3.89 4.97
C LEU A 180 -2.70 -4.69 3.82
N ALA A 181 -2.42 -4.02 2.71
CA ALA A 181 -1.76 -4.59 1.56
C ALA A 181 -0.54 -3.75 1.19
N SER A 182 0.54 -4.38 0.73
CA SER A 182 1.72 -3.64 0.29
C SER A 182 2.48 -4.34 -0.81
N PHE A 183 3.16 -3.53 -1.62
CA PHE A 183 4.19 -3.97 -2.55
C PHE A 183 5.52 -3.29 -2.19
N SER A 184 6.64 -4.01 -2.35
CA SER A 184 7.98 -3.47 -2.15
C SER A 184 8.11 -2.68 -0.83
N GLY A 185 8.51 -1.41 -0.84
CA GLY A 185 8.74 -0.65 0.40
C GLY A 185 7.48 -0.23 1.16
N GLY A 186 6.30 -0.58 0.65
CA GLY A 186 5.02 -0.34 1.30
C GLY A 186 4.87 -1.07 2.65
N TRP A 187 5.66 -2.10 2.93
CA TRP A 187 5.62 -2.81 4.21
C TRP A 187 5.87 -1.89 5.42
N THR A 188 6.60 -0.79 5.23
CA THR A 188 6.83 0.20 6.30
C THR A 188 5.56 0.98 6.67
N GLY A 189 4.60 1.09 5.73
CA GLY A 189 3.25 1.58 6.05
C GLY A 189 2.43 0.56 6.81
N VAL A 190 2.57 -0.72 6.47
CA VAL A 190 1.96 -1.83 7.23
C VAL A 190 2.45 -1.84 8.67
N ASP A 191 3.78 -1.78 8.88
CA ASP A 191 4.39 -1.71 10.21
C ASP A 191 3.88 -0.50 11.01
N ALA A 192 3.81 0.69 10.39
CA ALA A 192 3.31 1.89 11.05
C ALA A 192 1.85 1.75 11.52
N VAL A 193 0.96 1.15 10.71
CA VAL A 193 -0.44 0.94 11.12
C VAL A 193 -0.54 -0.11 12.23
N LEU A 194 0.23 -1.19 12.17
CA LEU A 194 0.23 -2.23 13.20
C LEU A 194 0.78 -1.74 14.55
N ARG A 195 1.57 -0.67 14.56
CA ARG A 195 2.03 -0.01 15.79
C ARG A 195 1.02 0.98 16.38
N ASP A 196 0.04 1.43 15.60
CA ASP A 196 -1.01 2.33 16.10
C ASP A 196 -2.06 1.52 16.87
N ALA A 197 -2.04 1.64 18.20
CA ALA A 197 -2.94 0.92 19.10
C ALA A 197 -4.45 1.17 18.82
N ARG A 198 -4.80 2.25 18.11
CA ARG A 198 -6.19 2.56 17.75
C ARG A 198 -6.65 1.73 16.54
N TYR A 199 -5.76 1.51 15.58
CA TYR A 199 -6.08 0.86 14.30
C TYR A 199 -5.66 -0.61 14.23
N ALA A 200 -4.59 -1.00 14.92
CA ALA A 200 -4.12 -2.38 14.94
C ALA A 200 -5.21 -3.40 15.31
N PRO A 201 -6.11 -3.15 16.29
CA PRO A 201 -7.22 -4.07 16.58
C PRO A 201 -8.21 -4.25 15.43
N MET A 202 -8.34 -3.28 14.53
CA MET A 202 -9.23 -3.33 13.36
C MET A 202 -8.61 -4.08 12.16
N VAL A 203 -7.31 -4.39 12.20
CA VAL A 203 -6.61 -5.02 11.07
C VAL A 203 -6.95 -6.50 10.97
N THR A 204 -7.78 -6.91 10.03
CA THR A 204 -8.20 -8.31 9.88
C THR A 204 -7.31 -9.10 8.91
N ALA A 205 -6.58 -8.42 8.02
CA ALA A 205 -5.61 -9.09 7.17
C ALA A 205 -4.38 -8.25 6.83
N VAL A 206 -3.26 -8.94 6.60
CA VAL A 206 -1.98 -8.39 6.12
C VAL A 206 -1.55 -9.14 4.87
N LEU A 207 -1.42 -8.43 3.75
CA LEU A 207 -1.12 -8.96 2.42
C LEU A 207 0.18 -8.33 1.91
N LEU A 208 1.22 -9.14 1.77
CA LEU A 208 2.57 -8.70 1.44
C LEU A 208 2.98 -9.28 0.08
N ALA A 209 3.04 -8.42 -0.94
CA ALA A 209 3.50 -8.76 -2.29
C ALA A 209 4.98 -8.39 -2.41
N ASP A 210 5.85 -9.36 -2.16
CA ASP A 210 7.32 -9.24 -2.17
C ASP A 210 7.82 -7.97 -1.48
N SER A 211 7.22 -7.65 -0.34
CA SER A 211 7.34 -6.34 0.30
C SER A 211 8.15 -6.35 1.60
N LEU A 212 8.25 -7.46 2.32
CA LEU A 212 8.84 -7.44 3.67
C LEU A 212 10.37 -7.60 3.67
N TYR A 213 11.11 -6.51 3.86
CA TYR A 213 12.57 -6.55 3.99
C TYR A 213 13.06 -5.69 5.17
N PRO A 214 12.86 -6.15 6.42
CA PRO A 214 13.33 -5.43 7.61
C PRO A 214 14.84 -5.17 7.55
N ARG A 215 15.29 -4.10 8.22
CA ARG A 215 16.73 -3.81 8.28
C ARG A 215 17.46 -4.88 9.07
N ARG A 216 18.78 -4.87 8.93
CA ARG A 216 19.65 -5.75 9.69
C ARG A 216 20.03 -5.09 11.02
N ALA A 217 19.96 -5.84 12.12
CA ALA A 217 20.58 -5.48 13.41
C ALA A 217 22.12 -5.67 13.39
N GLY A 218 22.66 -6.32 12.36
CA GLY A 218 24.09 -6.59 12.17
C GLY A 218 24.43 -6.97 10.73
N LYS A 219 25.44 -7.84 10.52
CA LYS A 219 25.83 -8.23 9.15
C LYS A 219 24.80 -9.14 8.46
N SER A 220 24.05 -9.95 9.22
CA SER A 220 23.18 -11.01 8.67
C SER A 220 21.86 -11.22 9.40
N GLU A 221 21.64 -10.56 10.53
CA GLU A 221 20.48 -10.79 11.40
C GLU A 221 19.41 -9.73 11.16
N ILE A 222 18.15 -10.17 11.12
CA ILE A 222 16.99 -9.27 11.08
C ILE A 222 16.94 -8.50 12.39
N ASP A 223 16.67 -7.20 12.30
CA ASP A 223 16.32 -6.42 13.47
C ASP A 223 14.97 -6.91 14.05
N PRO A 224 14.97 -7.52 15.25
CA PRO A 224 13.76 -8.09 15.83
C PRO A 224 12.70 -7.02 16.12
N GLU A 225 13.10 -5.77 16.43
CA GLU A 225 12.16 -4.69 16.72
C GLU A 225 11.40 -4.25 15.47
N MET A 226 12.05 -4.27 14.30
CA MET A 226 11.41 -3.96 13.02
C MET A 226 10.46 -5.04 12.54
N LEU A 227 10.74 -6.31 12.86
CA LEU A 227 9.87 -7.42 12.48
C LEU A 227 8.71 -7.61 13.46
N ALA A 228 8.84 -7.15 14.72
CA ALA A 228 7.93 -7.49 15.81
C ALA A 228 6.43 -7.30 15.48
N PRO A 229 5.93 -6.15 15.00
CA PRO A 229 4.48 -5.99 14.77
C PRO A 229 3.93 -6.96 13.72
N ILE A 230 4.72 -7.22 12.67
CA ILE A 230 4.36 -8.16 11.60
C ILE A 230 4.47 -9.61 12.09
N ALA A 231 5.47 -9.94 12.91
CA ALA A 231 5.60 -11.25 13.52
C ALA A 231 4.46 -11.55 14.51
N ASP A 232 4.05 -10.57 15.31
CA ASP A 232 2.92 -10.69 16.22
C ASP A 232 1.62 -10.93 15.44
N PHE A 233 1.42 -10.20 14.33
CA PHE A 233 0.28 -10.45 13.44
C PHE A 233 0.34 -11.84 12.79
N ALA A 234 1.52 -12.28 12.36
CA ALA A 234 1.72 -13.62 11.81
C ALA A 234 1.38 -14.71 12.82
N GLN A 235 1.74 -14.52 14.10
CA GLN A 235 1.36 -15.43 15.19
C GLN A 235 -0.15 -15.47 15.40
N GLN A 236 -0.83 -14.32 15.34
CA GLN A 236 -2.30 -14.27 15.42
C GLN A 236 -2.95 -15.01 14.25
N ALA A 237 -2.45 -14.82 13.02
CA ALA A 237 -2.96 -15.53 11.83
C ALA A 237 -2.67 -17.05 11.86
N ALA A 238 -1.58 -17.45 12.51
CA ALA A 238 -1.19 -18.84 12.68
C ALA A 238 -1.86 -19.51 13.90
N ALA A 239 -2.56 -18.77 14.76
CA ALA A 239 -3.29 -19.33 15.88
C ALA A 239 -4.57 -20.05 15.42
N PRO A 240 -5.07 -21.05 16.18
CA PRO A 240 -6.38 -21.64 15.92
C PRO A 240 -7.48 -20.58 16.00
N GLU A 241 -8.53 -20.74 15.20
CA GLU A 241 -9.69 -19.86 15.28
C GLU A 241 -10.38 -19.97 16.65
N VAL A 242 -10.73 -18.81 17.21
CA VAL A 242 -11.47 -18.72 18.47
C VAL A 242 -12.89 -18.23 18.16
N ALA A 243 -13.89 -19.01 18.57
CA ALA A 243 -15.28 -18.64 18.35
C ALA A 243 -15.60 -17.26 18.92
N GLY A 244 -16.23 -16.41 18.11
CA GLY A 244 -16.58 -15.03 18.48
C GLY A 244 -15.45 -14.01 18.32
N GLN A 245 -14.25 -14.42 17.90
CA GLN A 245 -13.19 -13.51 17.50
C GLN A 245 -13.13 -13.40 15.98
N GLU A 246 -12.90 -12.17 15.48
CA GLU A 246 -12.67 -11.98 14.06
C GLU A 246 -11.32 -12.58 13.67
N PRO A 247 -11.28 -13.52 12.70
CA PRO A 247 -10.06 -14.22 12.37
C PRO A 247 -9.08 -13.29 11.66
N ARG A 248 -7.79 -13.42 11.99
CA ARG A 248 -6.69 -12.72 11.30
C ARG A 248 -6.17 -13.57 10.15
N THR A 249 -5.94 -12.98 8.99
CA THR A 249 -5.30 -13.65 7.84
C THR A 249 -4.00 -12.94 7.46
N MET A 250 -2.92 -13.69 7.27
CA MET A 250 -1.68 -13.14 6.71
C MET A 250 -1.27 -13.92 5.47
N VAL A 251 -1.00 -13.19 4.39
CA VAL A 251 -0.47 -13.76 3.15
C VAL A 251 0.80 -13.01 2.80
N PHE A 252 1.91 -13.73 2.67
CA PHE A 252 3.20 -13.18 2.29
C PHE A 252 3.76 -13.96 1.11
N SER A 253 3.63 -13.39 -0.08
CA SER A 253 4.29 -13.89 -1.27
C SER A 253 5.63 -13.19 -1.44
N PHE A 254 6.69 -13.92 -1.72
CA PHE A 254 8.02 -13.35 -1.91
C PHE A 254 8.81 -14.05 -3.00
N LEU A 255 9.76 -13.31 -3.54
CA LEU A 255 10.63 -13.78 -4.59
C LEU A 255 11.68 -14.75 -4.02
N TYR A 256 11.75 -15.92 -4.63
CA TYR A 256 12.60 -17.03 -4.23
C TYR A 256 13.64 -17.31 -5.33
N PRO A 257 14.90 -16.88 -5.13
CA PRO A 257 15.96 -17.10 -6.11
C PRO A 257 16.18 -18.60 -6.38
N PRO A 258 16.27 -19.02 -7.66
CA PRO A 258 16.52 -20.41 -8.01
C PRO A 258 17.90 -20.86 -7.55
N GLU A 259 18.90 -19.97 -7.60
CA GLU A 259 20.25 -20.24 -7.10
C GLU A 259 20.36 -19.91 -5.60
N GLU A 260 20.79 -20.90 -4.81
CA GLU A 260 20.86 -20.81 -3.34
C GLU A 260 21.71 -19.65 -2.83
N LYS A 261 22.81 -19.30 -3.52
CA LYS A 261 23.72 -18.21 -3.13
C LYS A 261 23.02 -16.85 -3.02
N TYR A 262 21.88 -16.64 -3.69
CA TYR A 262 21.10 -15.41 -3.63
C TYR A 262 19.97 -15.43 -2.57
N ARG A 263 19.75 -16.56 -1.88
CA ARG A 263 18.79 -16.71 -0.78
C ARG A 263 19.33 -16.17 0.56
N THR A 264 20.00 -15.03 0.50
CA THR A 264 20.53 -14.32 1.67
C THR A 264 19.95 -12.92 1.81
N ASN A 265 19.06 -12.53 0.90
CA ASN A 265 18.34 -11.26 0.92
C ASN A 265 17.37 -11.18 2.12
N MET A 266 16.97 -9.95 2.47
CA MET A 266 16.16 -9.72 3.68
C MET A 266 14.73 -10.26 3.56
N THR A 267 14.17 -10.30 2.36
CA THR A 267 12.82 -10.85 2.14
C THR A 267 12.76 -12.33 2.41
N TYR A 268 13.70 -13.10 1.85
CA TYR A 268 13.85 -14.52 2.13
C TYR A 268 14.05 -14.77 3.63
N ARG A 269 14.94 -14.01 4.28
CA ARG A 269 15.20 -14.16 5.71
C ARG A 269 13.96 -13.87 6.54
N ALA A 270 13.21 -12.82 6.22
CA ALA A 270 11.97 -12.48 6.93
C ALA A 270 10.92 -13.59 6.78
N ALA A 271 10.76 -14.13 5.57
CA ALA A 271 9.84 -15.25 5.33
C ALA A 271 10.21 -16.48 6.18
N ARG A 272 11.50 -16.84 6.22
CA ARG A 272 11.97 -17.96 7.06
C ARG A 272 11.78 -17.70 8.55
N GLU A 273 12.11 -16.50 9.01
CA GLU A 273 11.95 -16.10 10.43
C GLU A 273 10.47 -16.15 10.86
N LEU A 274 9.56 -15.64 10.03
CA LEU A 274 8.12 -15.72 10.29
C LEU A 274 7.64 -17.16 10.37
N ALA A 275 8.02 -18.01 9.41
CA ALA A 275 7.68 -19.44 9.42
C ALA A 275 8.21 -20.14 10.68
N THR A 276 9.44 -19.85 11.10
CA THR A 276 10.03 -20.40 12.33
C THR A 276 9.25 -19.96 13.57
N ARG A 277 8.96 -18.66 13.72
CA ARG A 277 8.22 -18.12 14.88
C ARG A 277 6.82 -18.68 15.00
N THR A 278 6.16 -18.94 13.89
CA THR A 278 4.80 -19.46 13.86
C THR A 278 4.77 -20.98 13.81
N GLN A 279 5.91 -21.66 13.68
CA GLN A 279 6.01 -23.10 13.46
C GLN A 279 5.22 -23.55 12.23
N ALA A 280 5.19 -22.73 11.17
CA ALA A 280 4.66 -23.10 9.88
C ALA A 280 5.73 -23.91 9.12
N ASN A 281 5.39 -25.12 8.71
CA ASN A 281 6.33 -26.02 8.04
C ASN A 281 6.37 -25.74 6.54
N TRP A 282 7.57 -25.64 5.98
CA TRP A 282 7.75 -25.50 4.54
C TRP A 282 7.49 -26.82 3.82
N THR A 283 6.71 -26.74 2.76
CA THR A 283 6.37 -27.87 1.88
C THR A 283 6.66 -27.48 0.44
N PRO A 284 7.32 -28.35 -0.36
CA PRO A 284 7.50 -28.09 -1.78
C PRO A 284 6.16 -27.98 -2.50
N SER A 285 6.06 -27.08 -3.47
CA SER A 285 4.86 -26.93 -4.31
C SER A 285 5.13 -27.26 -5.77
N LYS A 286 4.09 -27.71 -6.47
CA LYS A 286 4.06 -27.91 -7.93
C LYS A 286 3.13 -26.92 -8.62
N GLU A 287 2.56 -25.99 -7.86
CA GLU A 287 1.60 -25.01 -8.34
C GLU A 287 2.30 -23.83 -9.04
N THR A 288 1.49 -23.07 -9.77
CA THR A 288 1.88 -21.76 -10.30
C THR A 288 0.94 -20.70 -9.75
N ASN A 289 1.47 -19.48 -9.55
CA ASN A 289 0.64 -18.33 -9.20
C ASN A 289 -0.20 -17.87 -10.40
N ILE A 290 -1.07 -16.88 -10.21
CA ILE A 290 -1.94 -16.35 -11.27
C ILE A 290 -1.18 -15.71 -12.44
N ARG A 291 0.11 -15.40 -12.24
CA ARG A 291 1.03 -14.87 -13.25
C ARG A 291 1.80 -15.97 -13.98
N GLY A 292 1.49 -17.25 -13.73
CA GLY A 292 2.15 -18.41 -14.32
C GLY A 292 3.55 -18.68 -13.79
N LYS A 293 3.96 -18.04 -12.68
CA LYS A 293 5.26 -18.27 -12.04
C LYS A 293 5.16 -19.48 -11.12
N LYS A 294 6.19 -20.33 -11.13
CA LYS A 294 6.26 -21.51 -10.27
C LYS A 294 6.34 -21.10 -8.81
N ILE A 295 5.53 -21.75 -7.97
CA ILE A 295 5.65 -21.69 -6.52
C ILE A 295 6.61 -22.80 -6.11
N ALA A 296 7.77 -22.43 -5.55
CA ALA A 296 8.79 -23.40 -5.13
C ALA A 296 8.36 -24.17 -3.89
N GLU A 297 7.86 -23.44 -2.90
CA GLU A 297 7.46 -23.97 -1.60
C GLU A 297 6.44 -23.04 -0.93
N ARG A 298 5.70 -23.58 0.03
CA ARG A 298 4.76 -22.84 0.87
C ARG A 298 4.95 -23.21 2.33
N ALA A 299 4.78 -22.26 3.22
CA ALA A 299 4.59 -22.50 4.65
C ALA A 299 3.20 -22.01 5.04
N ASP A 300 2.32 -22.97 5.30
CA ASP A 300 0.92 -22.72 5.65
C ASP A 300 0.68 -23.18 7.10
N LYS A 301 -0.01 -22.36 7.88
CA LYS A 301 -0.52 -22.72 9.21
C LYS A 301 -1.77 -21.92 9.53
N ASN A 302 -2.91 -22.59 9.65
CA ASN A 302 -4.21 -21.95 9.82
C ASN A 302 -4.43 -20.87 8.73
N ARG A 303 -4.44 -19.59 9.09
CA ARG A 303 -4.67 -18.46 8.16
C ARG A 303 -3.40 -17.67 7.84
N LEU A 304 -2.24 -18.21 8.20
CA LEU A 304 -0.94 -17.75 7.74
C LEU A 304 -0.53 -18.54 6.49
N HIS A 305 -0.24 -17.82 5.42
CA HIS A 305 0.23 -18.35 4.14
C HIS A 305 1.50 -17.62 3.71
N ILE A 306 2.64 -18.31 3.67
CA ILE A 306 3.91 -17.77 3.16
C ILE A 306 4.27 -18.52 1.88
N ILE A 307 4.43 -17.81 0.77
CA ILE A 307 4.48 -18.37 -0.58
C ILE A 307 5.79 -17.96 -1.24
N ALA A 308 6.68 -18.92 -1.51
CA ALA A 308 7.94 -18.70 -2.20
C ALA A 308 7.76 -18.86 -3.70
N VAL A 309 7.83 -17.78 -4.46
CA VAL A 309 7.64 -17.78 -5.92
C VAL A 309 8.99 -17.69 -6.63
N GLU A 310 9.29 -18.62 -7.53
CA GLU A 310 10.58 -18.62 -8.23
C GLU A 310 10.77 -17.35 -9.07
N GLY A 311 11.90 -16.67 -8.88
CA GLY A 311 12.23 -15.44 -9.59
C GLY A 311 13.54 -14.82 -9.12
N MET A 312 14.09 -13.91 -9.90
CA MET A 312 15.32 -13.17 -9.54
C MET A 312 15.44 -11.79 -10.20
N THR A 313 14.55 -11.46 -11.13
CA THR A 313 14.61 -10.22 -11.91
C THR A 313 13.73 -9.14 -11.30
N THR A 314 13.96 -7.88 -11.72
CA THR A 314 13.03 -6.79 -11.40
C THR A 314 11.62 -7.08 -11.91
N GLN A 315 11.47 -7.72 -13.07
CA GLN A 315 10.15 -8.12 -13.56
C GLN A 315 9.48 -9.10 -12.60
N ASP A 316 10.21 -10.11 -12.10
CA ASP A 316 9.66 -11.08 -11.17
C ASP A 316 9.15 -10.42 -9.88
N HIS A 317 9.89 -9.43 -9.35
CA HIS A 317 9.44 -8.60 -8.23
C HIS A 317 8.09 -7.93 -8.54
N PHE A 318 7.97 -7.31 -9.73
CA PHE A 318 6.73 -6.66 -10.16
C PHE A 318 5.58 -7.64 -10.46
N GLU A 319 5.84 -8.89 -10.83
CA GLU A 319 4.77 -9.88 -11.02
C GLU A 319 4.01 -10.17 -9.72
N HIS A 320 4.64 -10.06 -8.54
CA HIS A 320 3.93 -10.12 -7.26
C HIS A 320 2.91 -8.99 -7.12
N PHE A 321 3.25 -7.78 -7.58
CA PHE A 321 2.34 -6.65 -7.59
C PHE A 321 1.24 -6.83 -8.63
N TYR A 322 1.59 -7.29 -9.83
CA TYR A 322 0.62 -7.47 -10.92
C TYR A 322 -0.37 -8.60 -10.65
N GLY A 323 -0.01 -9.57 -9.81
CA GLY A 323 -0.87 -10.68 -9.38
C GLY A 323 -1.42 -10.55 -7.96
N TRP A 324 -1.39 -9.37 -7.34
CA TRP A 324 -1.74 -9.22 -5.92
C TRP A 324 -3.21 -9.55 -5.59
N GLU A 325 -4.07 -9.64 -6.60
CA GLU A 325 -5.43 -10.18 -6.50
C GLU A 325 -5.47 -11.59 -5.89
N GLU A 326 -4.44 -12.40 -6.13
CA GLU A 326 -4.31 -13.73 -5.56
C GLU A 326 -4.18 -13.68 -4.02
N LEU A 327 -3.47 -12.67 -3.50
CA LEU A 327 -3.31 -12.46 -2.06
C LEU A 327 -4.63 -11.98 -1.45
N LEU A 328 -5.31 -11.03 -2.11
CA LEU A 328 -6.67 -10.63 -1.72
C LEU A 328 -7.63 -11.82 -1.69
N ASN A 329 -7.46 -12.75 -2.61
CA ASN A 329 -8.36 -13.89 -2.71
C ASN A 329 -8.26 -14.88 -1.54
N GLN A 330 -7.15 -14.84 -0.80
CA GLN A 330 -6.95 -15.61 0.42
C GLN A 330 -7.42 -14.88 1.68
N SER A 331 -7.81 -13.60 1.57
CA SER A 331 -8.34 -12.83 2.70
C SER A 331 -9.77 -13.24 3.10
N SER A 332 -10.18 -12.83 4.30
CA SER A 332 -11.56 -13.01 4.80
C SER A 332 -12.58 -12.03 4.18
N ILE A 333 -12.16 -11.12 3.30
CA ILE A 333 -13.09 -10.13 2.73
C ILE A 333 -14.16 -10.88 1.91
N PRO A 334 -15.47 -10.62 2.15
CA PRO A 334 -16.54 -11.23 1.38
C PRO A 334 -16.38 -10.98 -0.12
N GLN A 335 -16.82 -11.93 -0.94
CA GLN A 335 -17.00 -11.70 -2.37
C GLN A 335 -18.16 -10.75 -2.60
N ALA A 336 -18.03 -9.82 -3.54
CA ALA A 336 -19.15 -8.99 -3.96
C ALA A 336 -20.26 -9.86 -4.57
N PRO A 337 -21.54 -9.54 -4.32
CA PRO A 337 -22.64 -10.25 -4.96
C PRO A 337 -22.46 -10.25 -6.47
N THR A 338 -22.58 -11.41 -7.11
CA THR A 338 -22.73 -11.46 -8.56
C THR A 338 -24.05 -10.77 -8.89
N SER A 339 -24.00 -9.72 -9.71
CA SER A 339 -25.22 -9.06 -10.16
C SER A 339 -26.09 -10.12 -10.83
N VAL A 340 -27.23 -10.47 -10.23
CA VAL A 340 -28.25 -11.28 -10.88
C VAL A 340 -28.62 -10.52 -12.13
N SER A 341 -28.26 -11.06 -13.29
CA SER A 341 -28.80 -10.63 -14.58
C SER A 341 -30.31 -10.50 -14.38
N LYS A 342 -30.83 -9.27 -14.37
CA LYS A 342 -32.27 -9.06 -14.48
C LYS A 342 -32.66 -9.67 -15.83
N THR A 343 -33.15 -10.91 -15.81
CA THR A 343 -33.93 -11.44 -16.91
C THR A 343 -35.11 -10.49 -17.03
N ASN A 344 -35.15 -9.77 -18.15
CA ASN A 344 -36.32 -9.00 -18.52
C ASN A 344 -37.44 -10.01 -18.78
N ASP A 345 -38.36 -10.13 -17.83
CA ASP A 345 -39.69 -10.71 -18.06
C ASP A 345 -40.62 -9.66 -18.67
#